data_AF-A0A0Q7CH61-F1
#
_entry.id   AF-A0A0Q7CH61-F1
#
_cell.length_a   1.000
_cell.length_b   1.000
_cell.length_c   1.000
_cell.angle_alpha   90.00
_cell.angle_beta   90.00
_cell.angle_gamma   90.00
#
_symmetry.space_group_name_H-M   'P 1'
#
loop_
_entity.id
_entity.type
_entity.pdbx_description
1 polymer ?
#
loop_
_entity_poly.entity_id
_entity_poly.type
_entity_poly.pdbx_seq_one_letter_code
_entity_poly.pdbx_strand_id
1 'polypeptide(L)'
;MSKEIILEGLTRALESWARNASATQLWSVHQSGGLGALIEADEEVVQVRIVLGGARDVLSDLGRTDGRLPVTEAFLGAGAWGAPPAQGGLAREQWFLSSELAQVHARQYLVAEVGERRDLLERCVDAWIARQETASWSRRAKEKAPSRGP
;
A
#
# COMPACT_ATOMS: atom_id res chain seq x y z
N MET A 1 -1.29 -12.84 -19.60
CA MET A 1 -1.90 -12.14 -18.44
C MET A 1 -2.33 -10.74 -18.84
N SER A 2 -3.56 -10.30 -18.54
CA SER A 2 -3.99 -8.92 -18.80
C SER A 2 -3.56 -7.97 -17.66
N LYS A 3 -3.12 -6.76 -18.00
CA LYS A 3 -2.85 -5.66 -17.05
C LYS A 3 -4.03 -5.41 -16.11
N GLU A 4 -5.26 -5.55 -16.62
CA GLU A 4 -6.49 -5.34 -15.85
C GLU A 4 -6.67 -6.37 -14.73
N ILE A 5 -6.27 -7.62 -14.94
CA ILE A 5 -6.37 -8.68 -13.92
C ILE A 5 -5.42 -8.38 -12.76
N ILE A 6 -4.20 -7.94 -13.07
CA ILE A 6 -3.20 -7.59 -12.06
C ILE A 6 -3.65 -6.33 -11.31
N LEU A 7 -4.18 -5.34 -12.02
CA LEU A 7 -4.71 -4.11 -11.44
C LEU A 7 -5.85 -4.40 -10.46
N GLU A 8 -6.83 -5.21 -10.87
CA GLU A 8 -7.94 -5.62 -10.01
C GLU A 8 -7.45 -6.42 -8.78
N GLY A 9 -6.48 -7.32 -8.98
CA GLY A 9 -5.83 -8.05 -7.90
C GLY A 9 -5.13 -7.13 -6.90
N LEU A 10 -4.42 -6.10 -7.40
CA LEU A 10 -3.75 -5.09 -6.59
C LEU A 10 -4.75 -4.25 -5.79
N THR A 11 -5.81 -3.75 -6.44
CA THR A 11 -6.88 -2.99 -5.78
C THR A 11 -7.48 -3.82 -4.63
N ARG A 12 -7.88 -5.07 -4.91
CA ARG A 12 -8.46 -5.96 -3.88
C ARG A 12 -7.49 -6.25 -2.74
N ALA A 13 -6.21 -6.44 -3.05
CA ALA A 13 -5.19 -6.69 -2.04
C ALA A 13 -5.01 -5.46 -1.12
N LEU A 14 -5.00 -4.24 -1.69
CA LEU A 14 -4.94 -2.99 -0.93
C LEU A 14 -6.17 -2.76 -0.06
N GLU A 15 -7.37 -2.95 -0.61
CA GLU A 15 -8.61 -2.83 0.16
C GLU A 15 -8.67 -3.86 1.29
N SER A 16 -8.29 -5.11 1.02
CA SER A 16 -8.24 -6.17 2.02
C SER A 16 -7.22 -5.85 3.11
N TRP A 17 -6.03 -5.37 2.73
CA TRP A 17 -5.02 -4.91 3.68
C TRP A 17 -5.57 -3.79 4.56
N ALA A 18 -6.19 -2.76 3.97
CA ALA A 18 -6.75 -1.63 4.69
C ALA A 18 -7.82 -2.07 5.71
N ARG A 19 -8.67 -3.03 5.36
CA ARG A 19 -9.71 -3.57 6.26
C ARG A 19 -9.12 -4.39 7.42
N ASN A 20 -8.00 -5.07 7.21
CA ASN A 20 -7.45 -6.04 8.17
C ASN A 20 -6.18 -5.56 8.91
N ALA A 21 -5.57 -4.45 8.52
CA ALA A 21 -4.35 -3.93 9.14
C ALA A 21 -4.55 -3.67 10.65
N SER A 22 -3.57 -3.99 11.49
CA SER A 22 -3.61 -3.62 12.92
C SER A 22 -3.54 -2.10 13.12
N ALA A 23 -3.88 -1.62 14.31
CA ALA A 23 -3.76 -0.20 14.67
C ALA A 23 -2.32 0.32 14.45
N THR A 24 -1.30 -0.45 14.85
CA THR A 24 0.11 -0.08 14.65
C THR A 24 0.47 0.02 13.16
N GLN A 25 -0.03 -0.89 12.33
CA GLN A 25 0.22 -0.85 10.88
C GLN A 25 -0.47 0.34 10.21
N LEU A 26 -1.72 0.63 10.58
CA LEU A 26 -2.43 1.81 10.10
C LEU A 26 -1.68 3.09 10.52
N TRP A 27 -1.26 3.19 11.77
CA TRP A 27 -0.51 4.34 12.26
C TRP A 27 0.79 4.55 11.47
N SER A 28 1.55 3.48 11.26
CA SER A 28 2.80 3.53 10.50
C SER A 28 2.60 4.01 9.07
N VAL A 29 1.56 3.53 8.38
CA VAL A 29 1.20 4.02 7.03
C VAL A 29 0.78 5.48 7.06
N HIS A 30 -0.08 5.88 7.99
CA HIS A 30 -0.51 7.28 8.10
C HIS A 30 0.64 8.23 8.44
N GLN A 31 1.61 7.78 9.23
CA GLN A 31 2.77 8.57 9.63
C GLN A 31 3.84 8.65 8.54
N SER A 32 4.17 7.53 7.89
CA SER A 32 5.37 7.43 7.04
C SER A 32 5.11 6.84 5.65
N GLY A 33 3.90 6.36 5.39
CA GLY A 33 3.57 5.57 4.21
C GLY A 33 4.25 4.20 4.24
N GLY A 34 4.82 3.78 3.11
CA GLY A 34 5.64 2.57 3.00
C GLY A 34 4.86 1.31 2.65
N LEU A 35 3.64 1.44 2.13
CA LEU A 35 2.97 0.36 1.43
C LEU A 35 3.74 0.01 0.15
N GLY A 36 3.82 -1.28 -0.15
CA GLY A 36 4.37 -1.81 -1.38
C GLY A 36 3.63 -3.07 -1.82
N ALA A 37 3.81 -3.45 -3.07
CA ALA A 37 3.18 -4.64 -3.64
C ALA A 37 4.19 -5.71 -4.03
N LEU A 38 3.97 -6.93 -3.53
CA LEU A 38 4.56 -8.15 -4.03
C LEU A 38 3.56 -8.81 -5.00
N ILE A 39 3.90 -8.79 -6.28
CA ILE A 39 3.08 -9.37 -7.35
C ILE A 39 3.82 -10.59 -7.89
N GLU A 40 3.22 -11.76 -7.69
CA GLU A 40 3.63 -13.04 -8.24
C GLU A 40 2.61 -13.44 -9.30
N ALA A 41 3.05 -13.67 -10.53
CA ALA A 41 2.17 -14.05 -11.61
C ALA A 41 2.79 -15.19 -12.41
N ASP A 42 1.99 -16.23 -12.63
CA ASP A 42 2.26 -17.36 -13.52
C ASP A 42 1.29 -17.31 -14.71
N GLU A 43 1.36 -18.25 -15.66
CA GLU A 43 0.54 -18.26 -16.87
C GLU A 43 -0.98 -18.20 -16.58
N GLU A 44 -1.41 -18.74 -15.44
CA GLU A 44 -2.84 -18.83 -15.06
C GLU A 44 -3.21 -18.11 -13.75
N VAL A 45 -2.26 -17.73 -12.90
CA VAL A 45 -2.53 -17.25 -11.53
C VAL A 45 -1.80 -15.93 -11.25
N VAL A 46 -2.54 -14.92 -10.78
CA VAL A 46 -1.96 -13.71 -10.16
C VAL A 46 -2.18 -13.79 -8.65
N GLN A 47 -1.09 -13.68 -7.90
CA GLN A 47 -1.13 -13.41 -6.47
C GLN A 47 -0.56 -12.02 -6.20
N VAL A 48 -1.33 -11.18 -5.51
CA VAL A 48 -0.86 -9.88 -5.04
C VAL A 48 -0.91 -9.86 -3.52
N ARG A 49 0.21 -9.45 -2.90
CA ARG A 49 0.33 -9.25 -1.46
C ARG A 49 0.83 -7.86 -1.18
N ILE A 50 0.23 -7.22 -0.17
CA ILE A 50 0.65 -5.90 0.29
C ILE A 50 1.60 -6.06 1.47
N VAL A 51 2.76 -5.41 1.37
CA VAL A 51 3.80 -5.41 2.39
C VAL A 51 3.99 -4.00 2.94
N LEU A 52 4.33 -3.92 4.23
CA LEU A 52 4.66 -2.66 4.90
C LEU A 52 6.16 -2.64 5.21
N GLY A 53 6.83 -1.52 4.93
CA GLY A 53 8.25 -1.35 5.22
C GLY A 53 9.19 -2.06 4.23
N GLY A 54 8.67 -2.39 3.05
CA GLY A 54 9.48 -2.87 1.92
C GLY A 54 10.31 -1.75 1.29
N ALA A 55 10.98 -2.07 0.16
CA ALA A 55 11.63 -1.05 -0.65
C ALA A 55 10.60 0.00 -1.09
N ARG A 56 10.93 1.29 -0.96
CA ARG A 56 10.02 2.37 -1.35
C ARG A 56 9.71 2.27 -2.85
N ASP A 57 8.44 2.28 -3.16
CA ASP A 57 7.90 2.23 -4.52
C ASP A 57 6.79 3.29 -4.69
N VAL A 58 6.10 3.24 -5.83
CA VAL A 58 5.03 4.18 -6.17
C VAL A 58 3.81 4.10 -5.23
N LEU A 59 3.65 3.00 -4.49
CA LEU A 59 2.58 2.84 -3.50
C LEU A 59 3.00 3.37 -2.12
N SER A 60 4.26 3.70 -1.92
CA SER A 60 4.77 4.09 -0.60
C SER A 60 4.22 5.41 -0.10
N ASP A 61 3.63 6.24 -0.96
CA ASP A 61 2.98 7.48 -0.54
C ASP A 61 1.47 7.31 -0.32
N LEU A 62 0.91 6.13 -0.61
CA LEU A 62 -0.49 5.80 -0.36
C LEU A 62 -0.75 5.76 1.16
N GLY A 63 -1.84 6.38 1.59
CA GLY A 63 -2.24 6.46 2.99
C GLY A 63 -1.45 7.45 3.83
N ARG A 64 -0.39 8.05 3.29
CA ARG A 64 0.50 8.91 4.06
C ARG A 64 -0.15 10.27 4.29
N THR A 65 -0.34 10.60 5.56
CA THR A 65 -0.90 11.88 6.01
C THR A 65 0.05 12.63 6.94
N ASP A 66 1.29 12.14 7.13
CA ASP A 66 2.23 12.63 8.14
C ASP A 66 1.61 12.65 9.57
N GLY A 67 0.76 11.66 9.84
CA GLY A 67 0.01 11.53 11.09
C GLY A 67 -1.21 12.47 11.20
N ARG A 68 -1.50 13.25 10.15
CA ARG A 68 -2.70 14.08 10.03
C ARG A 68 -3.87 13.21 9.61
N LEU A 69 -4.37 12.42 10.56
CA LEU A 69 -5.59 11.64 10.30
C LEU A 69 -6.66 12.57 9.71
N PRO A 70 -7.31 12.16 8.61
CA PRO A 70 -8.28 12.98 7.92
C PRO A 70 -9.40 13.34 8.88
N VAL A 71 -9.63 14.65 9.01
CA VAL A 71 -10.64 15.21 9.89
C VAL A 71 -12.00 15.00 9.21
N THR A 72 -12.60 13.84 9.38
CA THR A 72 -14.04 13.69 9.15
C THR A 72 -14.79 14.51 10.21
N GLU A 73 -16.01 14.96 9.91
CA GLU A 73 -16.84 15.75 10.85
C GLU A 73 -17.01 15.09 12.23
N ALA A 74 -16.79 13.78 12.35
CA ALA A 74 -16.73 13.03 13.60
C ALA A 74 -15.63 13.53 14.58
N PHE A 75 -14.56 14.17 14.08
CA PHE A 75 -13.52 14.80 14.90
C PHE A 75 -13.90 16.18 15.44
N LEU A 76 -14.92 16.83 14.86
CA LEU A 76 -15.41 18.14 15.29
C LEU A 76 -16.47 18.04 16.39
N GLY A 77 -17.09 16.87 16.54
CA GLY A 77 -17.99 16.58 17.66
C GLY A 77 -17.19 16.20 18.90
N ALA A 78 -17.15 17.09 19.90
CA ALA A 78 -16.60 16.83 21.24
C ALA A 78 -17.33 15.73 22.04
N GLY A 79 -17.98 14.77 21.37
CA GLY A 79 -18.78 13.71 21.93
C GLY A 79 -17.95 12.43 22.16
N ALA A 80 -17.68 12.17 23.43
CA ALA A 80 -17.33 10.88 24.05
C ALA A 80 -15.88 10.36 24.01
N TRP A 81 -14.97 10.77 23.11
CA TRP A 81 -13.61 10.16 23.05
C TRP A 81 -12.42 11.15 22.91
N GLY A 82 -12.65 12.46 23.04
CA GLY A 82 -11.62 13.50 23.15
C GLY A 82 -11.09 14.05 21.82
N ALA A 83 -10.75 15.35 21.80
CA ALA A 83 -10.07 15.99 20.67
C ALA A 83 -8.68 15.37 20.51
N PRO A 84 -8.21 15.12 19.27
CA PRO A 84 -6.99 14.39 19.09
C PRO A 84 -5.80 15.29 19.49
N PRO A 85 -4.76 14.75 20.18
CA PRO A 85 -3.62 15.53 20.64
C PRO A 85 -2.92 16.30 19.51
N ALA A 86 -2.09 17.28 19.88
CA ALA A 86 -1.26 18.02 18.92
C ALA A 86 -0.47 17.08 18.01
N GLN A 87 -0.20 17.54 16.79
CA GLN A 87 0.57 16.76 15.82
C GLN A 87 2.00 16.54 16.32
N GLY A 88 2.55 15.37 15.99
CA GLY A 88 3.89 14.98 16.38
C GLY A 88 3.96 14.56 17.85
N GLY A 89 4.51 13.37 18.07
CA GLY A 89 4.81 12.86 19.41
C GLY A 89 3.96 11.69 19.86
N LEU A 90 4.41 11.07 20.94
CA LEU A 90 3.92 9.80 21.47
C LEU A 90 2.45 9.88 21.90
N ALA A 91 1.99 11.04 22.39
CA ALA A 91 0.60 11.22 22.81
C ALA A 91 -0.40 11.03 21.65
N ARG A 92 -0.04 11.47 20.44
CA ARG A 92 -0.87 11.31 19.24
C ARG A 92 -0.96 9.84 18.82
N GLU A 93 0.17 9.16 18.84
CA GLU A 93 0.25 7.72 18.57
C GLU A 93 -0.57 6.92 19.58
N GLN A 94 -0.35 7.14 20.88
CA GLN A 94 -1.09 6.45 21.94
C GLN A 94 -2.61 6.69 21.82
N TRP A 95 -3.01 7.94 21.56
CA TRP A 95 -4.42 8.26 21.33
C TRP A 95 -4.98 7.47 20.13
N PHE A 96 -4.28 7.43 19.00
CA PHE A 96 -4.73 6.67 17.83
C PHE A 96 -4.84 5.16 18.11
N LEU A 97 -3.82 4.58 18.76
CA LEU A 97 -3.81 3.17 19.13
C LEU A 97 -4.93 2.81 20.11
N SER A 98 -5.40 3.77 20.91
CA SER A 98 -6.51 3.60 21.85
C SER A 98 -7.90 3.92 21.29
N SER A 99 -7.99 4.52 20.09
CA SER A 99 -9.25 5.00 19.51
C SER A 99 -9.70 4.15 18.32
N GLU A 100 -10.67 3.25 18.54
CA GLU A 100 -11.28 2.44 17.46
C GLU A 100 -11.91 3.32 16.38
N LEU A 101 -12.55 4.44 16.76
CA LEU A 101 -13.14 5.37 15.82
C LEU A 101 -12.09 6.00 14.90
N ALA A 102 -10.95 6.42 15.46
CA ALA A 102 -9.84 6.95 14.66
C ALA A 102 -9.30 5.89 13.70
N GLN A 103 -9.23 4.62 14.13
CA GLN A 103 -8.82 3.50 13.30
C GLN A 103 -9.83 3.23 12.17
N VAL A 104 -11.13 3.25 12.44
CA VAL A 104 -12.19 3.10 11.42
C VAL A 104 -12.05 4.18 10.35
N HIS A 105 -11.90 5.44 10.74
CA HIS A 105 -11.71 6.53 9.77
C HIS A 105 -10.40 6.41 8.99
N ALA A 106 -9.31 6.01 9.64
CA ALA A 106 -8.05 5.74 8.97
C ALA A 106 -8.17 4.66 7.89
N ARG A 107 -8.98 3.61 8.12
CA ARG A 107 -9.29 2.58 7.12
C ARG A 107 -10.15 3.12 5.99
N GLN A 108 -11.22 3.85 6.33
CA GLN A 108 -12.12 4.44 5.33
C GLN A 108 -11.37 5.36 4.38
N TYR A 109 -10.49 6.20 4.91
CA TYR A 109 -9.62 7.03 4.10
C TYR A 109 -8.74 6.22 3.16
N LEU A 110 -8.06 5.21 3.69
CA LEU A 110 -7.15 4.40 2.86
C LEU A 110 -7.91 3.67 1.75
N VAL A 111 -9.11 3.15 2.02
CA VAL A 111 -9.98 2.54 1.01
C VAL A 111 -10.44 3.56 -0.03
N ALA A 112 -10.83 4.76 0.38
CA ALA A 112 -11.20 5.83 -0.54
C ALA A 112 -10.02 6.23 -1.43
N GLU A 113 -8.84 6.43 -0.84
CA GLU A 113 -7.63 6.81 -1.57
C GLU A 113 -7.19 5.75 -2.57
N VAL A 114 -7.34 4.45 -2.25
CA VAL A 114 -7.09 3.35 -3.20
C VAL A 114 -7.98 3.48 -4.45
N GLY A 115 -9.25 3.85 -4.27
CA GLY A 115 -10.18 4.07 -5.39
C GLY A 115 -9.88 5.34 -6.18
N GLU A 116 -9.53 6.43 -5.49
CA GLU A 116 -9.24 7.73 -6.09
C GLU A 116 -7.90 7.73 -6.85
N ARG A 117 -6.87 7.07 -6.31
CA ARG A 117 -5.53 7.02 -6.89
C ARG A 117 -5.29 5.79 -7.76
N ARG A 118 -6.30 5.43 -8.57
CA ARG A 118 -6.19 4.34 -9.55
C ARG A 118 -4.99 4.52 -10.49
N ASP A 119 -4.63 5.77 -10.81
CA ASP A 119 -3.46 6.10 -11.62
C ASP A 119 -2.12 5.64 -10.99
N LEU A 120 -1.99 5.66 -9.65
CA LEU A 120 -0.82 5.13 -8.97
C LEU A 120 -0.74 3.61 -9.06
N LEU A 121 -1.89 2.94 -8.92
CA LEU A 121 -1.98 1.49 -9.04
C LEU A 121 -1.63 1.05 -10.46
N GLU A 122 -2.11 1.75 -11.48
CA GLU A 122 -1.74 1.50 -12.89
C GLU A 122 -0.24 1.65 -13.11
N ARG A 123 0.38 2.72 -12.59
CA ARG A 123 1.84 2.91 -12.64
C ARG A 123 2.61 1.80 -11.92
N CYS A 124 2.08 1.29 -10.81
CA CYS A 124 2.67 0.16 -10.08
C CYS A 124 2.69 -1.10 -10.96
N VAL A 125 1.56 -1.40 -11.62
CA VAL A 125 1.44 -2.55 -12.52
C VAL A 125 2.35 -2.38 -13.73
N ASP A 126 2.41 -1.20 -14.35
CA ASP A 126 3.30 -0.92 -15.48
C ASP A 126 4.78 -1.11 -15.11
N ALA A 127 5.19 -0.58 -13.97
CA ALA A 127 6.54 -0.77 -13.45
C ALA A 127 6.85 -2.25 -13.14
N TRP A 128 5.85 -3.03 -12.73
CA TRP A 128 6.02 -4.48 -12.57
C TRP A 128 6.16 -5.20 -13.91
N ILE A 129 5.32 -4.91 -14.91
CA ILE A 129 5.37 -5.53 -16.24
C ILE A 129 6.74 -5.27 -16.88
N ALA A 130 7.22 -4.02 -16.86
CA ALA A 130 8.53 -3.66 -17.43
C ALA A 130 9.70 -4.42 -16.77
N ARG A 131 9.62 -4.68 -15.45
CA ARG A 131 10.61 -5.50 -14.73
C ARG A 131 10.59 -6.97 -15.18
N GLN A 132 9.41 -7.54 -15.42
CA GLN A 132 9.29 -8.92 -15.90
C GLN A 132 9.84 -9.09 -17.31
N GLU A 133 9.55 -8.14 -18.21
CA GLU A 133 10.08 -8.15 -19.59
C GLU A 133 11.61 -8.12 -19.58
N THR A 134 12.21 -7.23 -18.79
CA THR A 134 13.66 -7.12 -18.62
C THR A 134 14.28 -8.41 -18.05
N ALA A 135 13.63 -9.02 -17.06
CA ALA A 135 14.08 -10.27 -16.46
C ALA A 135 14.00 -11.45 -17.47
N SER A 136 12.93 -11.50 -18.27
CA SER A 136 12.74 -12.52 -19.31
C SER A 136 13.79 -12.42 -20.41
N TRP A 137 14.10 -11.19 -20.84
CA TRP A 137 15.14 -10.90 -21.81
C TRP A 137 16.52 -11.36 -21.31
N SER A 138 16.83 -11.03 -20.05
CA SER A 138 18.10 -11.38 -19.43
C SER A 138 18.31 -12.90 -19.31
N ARG A 139 17.25 -13.68 -19.02
CA ARG A 139 17.31 -15.15 -19.03
C ARG A 139 17.61 -15.68 -20.43
N ARG A 140 16.88 -15.20 -21.44
CA ARG A 140 17.05 -15.64 -22.84
C ARG A 140 18.44 -15.29 -23.40
N ALA A 141 19.00 -14.14 -23.02
CA ALA A 141 20.36 -13.76 -23.40
C ALA A 141 21.42 -14.66 -22.76
N LYS A 142 21.22 -15.10 -21.51
CA LYS A 142 22.11 -16.01 -20.80
C LYS A 142 22.11 -17.42 -21.39
N GLU A 143 20.96 -17.91 -21.87
CA GLU A 143 20.85 -19.20 -22.56
C GLU A 143 21.48 -19.21 -23.96
N LYS A 144 21.53 -18.06 -24.64
CA LYS A 144 22.14 -17.93 -25.98
C LYS A 144 23.64 -17.72 -25.99
N ALA A 145 24.28 -17.48 -24.83
CA ALA A 145 25.73 -17.36 -24.77
C ALA A 145 26.35 -18.77 -24.76
N PRO A 146 27.08 -19.19 -25.83
CA PRO A 146 27.77 -20.47 -25.79
C PRO A 146 28.82 -20.42 -24.68
N SER A 147 28.81 -21.46 -23.84
CA SER A 147 29.90 -21.79 -22.95
C SER A 147 31.20 -21.83 -23.75
N ARG A 148 31.95 -20.72 -23.74
CA ARG A 148 33.36 -20.74 -24.11
C ARG A 148 34.06 -21.52 -23.00
N GLY A 149 34.12 -22.83 -23.19
CA GLY A 149 34.96 -23.72 -22.40
C GLY A 149 36.43 -23.31 -22.60
N PRO A 150 37.25 -23.41 -21.54
CA PRO A 150 38.70 -23.28 -21.67
C PRO A 150 39.30 -24.41 -22.52
#